data_AF-A0A919GQD9-F1
#
_entry.id   AF-A0A919GQD9-F1
#
_cell.length_a   1.000
_cell.length_b   1.000
_cell.length_c   1.000
_cell.angle_alpha   90.00
_cell.angle_beta   90.00
_cell.angle_gamma   90.00
#
_symmetry.space_group_name_H-M   'P 1'
#
loop_
_entity.id
_entity.type
_entity.pdbx_description
1 polymer ?
#
loop_
_entity_poly.entity_id
_entity_poly.type
_entity_poly.pdbx_seq_one_letter_code
_entity_poly.pdbx_strand_id
1 'polypeptide(L)'
;MQHPHAHRRRKIRKARRIVTTMAAAALTAAGLTTFTAPPAAAATARQVEELDRGVVSAHVDSGNLVSRRWLGTDPNDVSFNVYRAGTKGNSTPISGSTTYFHSGAPAQADYTVRARS
;
A
#
# COMPACT_ATOMS: atom_id res chain seq x y z
N MET A 1 -65.33 10.73 66.73
CA MET A 1 -65.43 12.20 66.61
C MET A 1 -64.08 12.81 66.91
N GLN A 2 -63.32 13.18 65.89
CA GLN A 2 -62.13 14.03 66.05
C GLN A 2 -61.85 14.70 64.70
N HIS A 3 -62.14 16.01 64.63
CA HIS A 3 -61.63 16.91 63.60
C HIS A 3 -60.35 17.55 64.14
N PRO A 4 -59.28 17.62 63.33
CA PRO A 4 -58.33 18.71 63.47
C PRO A 4 -58.28 19.58 62.21
N HIS A 5 -57.98 20.84 62.50
CA HIS A 5 -58.09 22.01 61.66
C HIS A 5 -56.93 22.15 60.67
N ALA A 6 -57.24 22.63 59.47
CA ALA A 6 -56.24 23.20 58.58
C ALA A 6 -55.88 24.63 59.06
N HIS A 7 -54.58 24.92 59.21
CA HIS A 7 -54.11 26.30 59.28
C HIS A 7 -52.88 26.54 58.39
N ARG A 8 -53.15 27.40 57.41
CA ARG A 8 -52.28 28.04 56.42
C ARG A 8 -51.23 28.96 57.05
N ARG A 9 -49.99 29.00 56.51
CA ARG A 9 -49.15 30.22 56.35
C ARG A 9 -47.89 29.93 55.51
N ARG A 10 -47.75 30.63 54.36
CA ARG A 10 -46.76 31.72 54.09
C ARG A 10 -45.30 31.26 54.34
N LYS A 11 -44.34 31.38 53.44
CA LYS A 11 -44.15 32.36 52.37
C LYS A 11 -42.77 32.10 51.71
N ILE A 12 -42.59 32.63 50.50
CA ILE A 12 -41.40 33.38 50.07
C ILE A 12 -40.20 32.61 49.48
N ARG A 13 -40.05 32.84 48.17
CA ARG A 13 -38.83 33.17 47.40
C ARG A 13 -37.81 32.06 47.19
N LYS A 14 -37.60 31.74 45.92
CA LYS A 14 -36.35 32.09 45.22
C LYS A 14 -36.61 32.22 43.73
N ALA A 15 -36.42 33.43 43.23
CA ALA A 15 -36.45 33.75 41.82
C ALA A 15 -35.03 33.69 41.27
N ARG A 16 -34.92 33.12 40.06
CA ARG A 16 -33.99 33.44 38.94
C ARG A 16 -32.47 33.29 39.17
N ARG A 17 -31.85 32.49 38.28
CA ARG A 17 -30.81 32.82 37.26
C ARG A 17 -29.94 31.57 36.99
N ILE A 18 -29.99 31.00 35.78
CA ILE A 18 -29.05 31.19 34.63
C ILE A 18 -27.75 30.36 34.77
N VAL A 19 -27.61 29.41 33.83
CA VAL A 19 -26.41 28.88 33.14
C VAL A 19 -25.34 28.16 33.96
N THR A 20 -25.09 26.89 33.59
CA THR A 20 -23.79 26.41 33.05
C THR A 20 -23.91 24.97 32.54
N THR A 21 -23.37 24.76 31.34
CA THR A 21 -23.12 23.48 30.67
C THR A 21 -22.11 22.61 31.41
N MET A 22 -22.32 21.29 31.46
CA MET A 22 -21.24 20.31 31.38
C MET A 22 -21.66 19.15 30.49
N ALA A 23 -20.92 18.95 29.41
CA ALA A 23 -20.96 17.76 28.59
C ALA A 23 -20.19 16.64 29.30
N ALA A 24 -20.74 15.43 29.29
CA ALA A 24 -19.98 14.21 29.51
C ALA A 24 -20.42 13.19 28.45
N ALA A 25 -19.68 13.15 27.35
CA ALA A 25 -19.76 12.12 26.33
C ALA A 25 -18.93 10.92 26.80
N ALA A 26 -19.57 9.77 27.00
CA ALA A 26 -18.88 8.51 27.21
C ALA A 26 -19.75 7.38 26.64
N LEU A 27 -19.50 7.03 25.36
CA LEU A 27 -20.04 5.81 24.76
C LEU A 27 -18.89 4.99 24.15
N THR A 28 -18.31 4.17 25.02
CA THR A 28 -17.70 2.86 24.75
C THR A 28 -16.87 2.70 23.46
N ALA A 29 -15.61 3.14 23.50
CA ALA A 29 -14.57 2.67 22.58
C ALA A 29 -14.04 1.32 23.08
N ALA A 30 -14.70 0.22 22.73
CA ALA A 30 -14.21 -1.13 23.00
C ALA A 30 -14.17 -1.92 21.68
N GLY A 31 -12.97 -2.29 21.25
CA GLY A 31 -12.78 -3.31 20.22
C GLY A 31 -12.08 -2.87 18.93
N LEU A 32 -10.93 -2.19 19.02
CA LEU A 32 -9.90 -2.34 17.99
C LEU A 32 -8.71 -3.07 18.61
N THR A 33 -8.74 -4.40 18.62
CA THR A 33 -7.54 -5.20 18.82
C THR A 33 -6.75 -5.15 17.52
N THR A 34 -5.68 -4.36 17.49
CA THR A 34 -4.72 -4.39 16.38
C THR A 34 -4.08 -5.78 16.33
N PHE A 35 -4.35 -6.54 15.28
CA PHE A 35 -3.62 -7.76 14.97
C PHE A 35 -2.21 -7.36 14.51
N THR A 36 -1.25 -7.31 15.43
CA THR A 36 0.16 -7.21 15.07
C THR A 36 0.65 -8.61 14.72
N ALA A 37 0.86 -8.87 13.44
CA ALA A 37 1.52 -10.09 13.00
C ALA A 37 2.92 -10.15 13.62
N PRO A 38 3.38 -11.33 14.09
CA PRO A 38 4.74 -11.48 14.57
C PRO A 38 5.74 -11.10 13.46
N PRO A 39 6.90 -10.52 13.80
CA PRO A 39 7.91 -10.22 12.80
C PRO A 39 8.26 -11.52 12.07
N ALA A 40 8.16 -11.49 10.74
CA ALA A 40 8.55 -12.64 9.93
C ALA A 40 10.02 -12.96 10.23
N ALA A 41 10.29 -14.14 10.77
CA ALA A 41 11.66 -14.60 10.93
C ALA A 41 12.28 -14.66 9.53
N ALA A 42 13.38 -13.92 9.32
CA ALA A 42 14.11 -14.00 8.08
C ALA A 42 14.56 -15.45 7.89
N ALA A 43 14.06 -16.11 6.84
CA ALA A 43 14.52 -17.43 6.48
C ALA A 43 16.04 -17.38 6.32
N THR A 44 16.76 -18.35 6.87
CA THR A 44 18.19 -18.51 6.59
C THR A 44 18.39 -18.51 5.08
N ALA A 45 19.21 -17.58 4.58
CA ALA A 45 19.49 -17.47 3.16
C ALA A 45 20.00 -18.82 2.65
N ARG A 46 19.42 -19.29 1.55
CA ARG A 46 19.85 -20.52 0.89
C ARG A 46 20.90 -20.17 -0.15
N GLN A 47 21.88 -21.03 -0.33
CA GLN A 47 22.74 -20.96 -1.51
C GLN A 47 21.87 -21.21 -2.75
N VAL A 48 21.96 -20.31 -3.72
CA VAL A 48 21.32 -20.36 -5.04
C VAL A 48 22.35 -20.01 -6.10
N GLU A 49 22.06 -20.31 -7.36
CA GLU A 49 22.95 -19.93 -8.46
C GLU A 49 23.03 -18.40 -8.63
N GLU A 50 24.23 -17.92 -8.96
CA GLU A 50 24.40 -16.56 -9.47
C GLU A 50 23.97 -16.55 -10.94
N LEU A 51 22.75 -16.07 -11.19
CA LEU A 51 22.18 -15.98 -12.52
C LEU A 51 22.37 -14.60 -13.12
N ASP A 52 22.67 -14.59 -14.42
CA ASP A 52 22.57 -13.38 -15.22
C ASP A 52 21.10 -12.97 -15.42
N ARG A 53 20.92 -11.80 -16.04
CA ARG A 53 19.59 -11.25 -16.32
C ARG A 53 18.76 -12.10 -17.30
N GLY A 54 19.38 -13.05 -18.01
CA GLY A 54 18.71 -13.98 -18.93
C GLY A 54 17.90 -13.28 -20.01
N VAL A 55 18.46 -12.25 -20.64
CA VAL A 55 17.75 -11.50 -21.68
C VAL A 55 17.59 -12.36 -22.92
N VAL A 56 16.34 -12.54 -23.37
CA VAL A 56 16.00 -13.27 -24.60
C VAL A 56 15.10 -12.41 -25.46
N SER A 57 15.31 -12.41 -26.77
CA SER A 57 14.46 -11.75 -27.75
C SER A 57 13.93 -12.78 -28.74
N ALA A 58 12.61 -12.84 -28.88
CA ALA A 58 11.95 -13.61 -29.93
C ALA A 58 11.30 -12.65 -30.92
N HIS A 59 11.62 -12.78 -32.21
CA HIS A 59 10.97 -12.00 -33.26
C HIS A 59 9.59 -12.58 -33.55
N VAL A 60 8.57 -11.73 -33.50
CA VAL A 60 7.16 -12.08 -33.79
C VAL A 60 6.50 -10.95 -34.57
N ASP A 61 5.81 -11.30 -35.65
CA ASP A 61 5.10 -10.37 -36.53
C ASP A 61 5.93 -9.14 -36.91
N SER A 62 5.60 -7.99 -36.32
CA SER A 62 6.18 -6.69 -36.62
C SER A 62 7.21 -6.21 -35.60
N GLY A 63 7.70 -7.07 -34.70
CA GLY A 63 8.66 -6.67 -33.68
C GLY A 63 9.26 -7.81 -32.87
N ASN A 64 9.88 -7.46 -31.73
CA ASN A 64 10.55 -8.43 -30.87
C ASN A 64 9.92 -8.45 -29.48
N LEU A 65 9.54 -9.63 -29.00
CA LEU A 65 9.21 -9.85 -27.59
C LEU A 65 10.51 -10.11 -26.82
N VAL A 66 10.89 -9.15 -25.98
CA VAL A 66 12.07 -9.21 -25.13
C VAL A 66 11.66 -9.63 -23.72
N SER A 67 12.18 -10.74 -23.23
CA SER A 67 11.94 -11.27 -21.89
C SER A 67 13.22 -11.28 -21.06
N ARG A 68 13.08 -11.19 -19.74
CA ARG A 68 14.20 -11.26 -18.78
C ARG A 68 13.80 -11.92 -17.47
N ARG A 69 14.79 -12.27 -16.65
CA ARG A 69 14.56 -12.74 -15.28
C ARG A 69 14.29 -11.57 -14.32
N TRP A 70 13.32 -11.76 -13.43
CA TRP A 70 13.25 -11.08 -12.14
C TRP A 70 13.98 -11.98 -11.14
N LEU A 71 15.14 -11.53 -10.67
CA LEU A 71 15.98 -12.32 -9.78
C LEU A 71 15.48 -12.20 -8.35
N GLY A 72 15.69 -13.24 -7.54
CA GLY A 72 15.39 -13.19 -6.10
C GLY A 72 16.20 -12.15 -5.32
N THR A 73 17.27 -11.63 -5.92
CA THR A 73 18.12 -10.55 -5.39
C THR A 73 17.68 -9.16 -5.85
N ASP A 74 16.76 -9.04 -6.80
CA ASP A 74 16.18 -7.75 -7.17
C ASP A 74 15.17 -7.32 -6.08
N PRO A 75 15.05 -6.01 -5.77
CA PRO A 75 14.04 -5.53 -4.83
C PRO A 75 12.62 -5.70 -5.37
N ASN A 76 11.63 -5.67 -4.48
CA ASN A 76 10.22 -5.89 -4.85
C ASN A 76 9.65 -4.82 -5.79
N ASP A 77 10.20 -3.60 -5.73
CA ASP A 77 9.84 -2.45 -6.55
C ASP A 77 10.76 -2.27 -7.76
N VAL A 78 11.55 -3.29 -8.11
CA VAL A 78 12.45 -3.23 -9.26
C VAL A 78 11.71 -2.85 -10.54
N SER A 79 12.29 -1.91 -11.27
CA SER A 79 11.88 -1.55 -12.62
C SER A 79 13.03 -1.72 -13.60
N PHE A 80 12.73 -1.72 -14.90
CA PHE A 80 13.74 -2.08 -15.90
C PHE A 80 13.70 -1.17 -17.11
N ASN A 81 14.88 -0.93 -17.68
CA ASN A 81 15.01 -0.31 -18.99
C ASN A 81 15.61 -1.32 -19.97
N VAL A 82 15.02 -1.40 -21.15
CA VAL A 82 15.47 -2.20 -22.29
C VAL A 82 16.21 -1.27 -23.26
N TYR A 83 17.36 -1.70 -23.73
CA TYR A 83 18.17 -0.97 -24.69
C TYR A 83 18.41 -1.83 -25.92
N ARG A 84 18.25 -1.24 -27.10
CA ARG A 84 18.64 -1.82 -28.38
C ARG A 84 19.89 -1.10 -28.88
N ALA A 85 20.98 -1.82 -29.10
CA ALA A 85 22.26 -1.24 -29.53
C ALA A 85 22.68 0.00 -28.69
N GLY A 86 22.43 -0.04 -27.38
CA GLY A 86 22.75 1.07 -26.44
C GLY A 86 21.70 2.17 -26.33
N THR A 87 20.72 2.25 -27.24
CA THR A 87 19.62 3.22 -27.18
C THR A 87 18.44 2.66 -26.39
N LYS A 88 17.91 3.45 -25.44
CA LYS A 88 16.76 3.04 -24.64
C LYS A 88 15.51 2.89 -25.53
N GLY A 89 14.85 1.74 -25.47
CA GLY A 89 13.65 1.43 -26.26
C GLY A 89 12.33 1.77 -25.57
N ASN A 90 12.26 1.64 -24.25
CA ASN A 90 11.06 1.97 -23.46
C ASN A 90 11.09 3.43 -22.99
N SER A 91 9.93 4.11 -23.05
CA SER A 91 9.79 5.51 -22.61
C SER A 91 9.78 5.64 -21.09
N THR A 92 9.10 4.73 -20.39
CA THR A 92 9.04 4.65 -18.92
C THR A 92 9.63 3.34 -18.42
N PRO A 93 10.29 3.31 -17.25
CA PRO A 93 10.77 2.06 -16.65
C PRO A 93 9.64 1.04 -16.53
N ILE A 94 9.93 -0.20 -16.94
CA ILE A 94 8.96 -1.30 -16.93
C ILE A 94 8.93 -1.88 -15.53
N SER A 95 7.81 -1.72 -14.83
CA SER A 95 7.49 -2.38 -13.56
C SER A 95 6.31 -3.35 -13.75
N GLY A 96 6.15 -4.33 -12.85
CA GLY A 96 5.04 -5.28 -12.88
C GLY A 96 5.05 -6.29 -14.05
N SER A 97 6.02 -6.21 -14.96
CA SER A 97 6.24 -7.17 -16.04
C SER A 97 7.73 -7.41 -16.29
N THR A 98 8.06 -8.65 -16.65
CA THR A 98 9.40 -9.07 -17.09
C THR A 98 9.54 -9.14 -18.61
N THR A 99 8.52 -8.72 -19.36
CA THR A 99 8.51 -8.69 -20.82
C THR A 99 8.33 -7.27 -21.37
N TYR A 100 8.79 -7.04 -22.60
CA TYR A 100 8.64 -5.81 -23.36
C TYR A 100 8.54 -6.14 -24.85
N PHE A 101 7.56 -5.59 -25.54
CA PHE A 101 7.44 -5.72 -26.99
C PHE A 101 8.05 -4.50 -27.69
N HIS A 102 9.13 -4.71 -28.45
CA HIS A 102 9.77 -3.66 -29.25
C HIS A 102 9.20 -3.68 -30.68
N SER A 103 8.15 -2.89 -30.90
CA SER A 103 7.51 -2.74 -32.21
C SER A 103 8.45 -2.13 -33.24
N GLY A 104 8.42 -2.65 -34.47
CA GLY A 104 9.24 -2.20 -35.59
C GLY A 104 10.71 -2.62 -35.52
N ALA A 105 11.10 -3.37 -34.49
CA ALA A 105 12.48 -3.82 -34.35
C ALA A 105 12.82 -4.93 -35.34
N PRO A 106 14.02 -4.93 -35.94
CA PRO A 106 14.45 -6.02 -36.80
C PRO A 106 14.69 -7.30 -35.98
N ALA A 107 14.52 -8.46 -36.63
CA ALA A 107 14.69 -9.77 -36.00
C ALA A 107 16.05 -9.96 -35.31
N GLN A 108 17.12 -9.42 -35.91
CA GLN A 108 18.51 -9.54 -35.43
C GLN A 108 18.91 -8.39 -34.49
N ALA A 109 17.95 -7.73 -33.83
CA ALA A 109 18.27 -6.66 -32.89
C ALA A 109 18.90 -7.20 -31.60
N ASP A 110 20.03 -6.62 -31.21
CA ASP A 110 20.70 -6.92 -29.94
C ASP A 110 20.11 -6.08 -28.81
N TYR A 111 19.82 -6.75 -27.69
CA TYR A 111 19.25 -6.12 -26.50
C TYR A 111 20.11 -6.25 -25.26
N THR A 112 20.09 -5.21 -24.44
CA THR A 112 20.52 -5.27 -23.04
C THR A 112 19.41 -4.76 -22.14
N VAL A 113 19.40 -5.23 -20.89
CA VAL A 113 18.41 -4.82 -19.88
C VAL A 113 19.15 -4.35 -18.64
N ARG A 114 18.70 -3.23 -18.08
CA ARG A 114 19.22 -2.70 -16.81
C ARG A 114 18.09 -2.59 -15.79
N ALA A 115 18.24 -3.24 -14.65
CA ALA A 115 17.39 -3.00 -13.49
C ALA A 115 17.64 -1.61 -12.89
N ARG A 116 16.61 -1.10 -12.23
CA ARG A 116 16.56 0.16 -11.50
C ARG A 116 15.78 -0.08 -10.21
N SER A 117 16.36 0.34 -9.11
CA SER A 117 15.72 0.58 -7.82
C SER A 117 15.36 2.05 -7.66
#